data_AF-A0A959JTS0-F1
#
_entry.id   AF-A0A959JTS0-F1
#
_cell.length_a   1.000
_cell.length_b   1.000
_cell.length_c   1.000
_cell.angle_alpha   90.00
_cell.angle_beta   90.00
_cell.angle_gamma   90.00
#
_symmetry.space_group_name_H-M   'P 1'
#
loop_
_entity.id
_entity.type
_entity.pdbx_description
1 polymer ?
#
loop_
_entity_poly.entity_id
_entity_poly.type
_entity_poly.pdbx_seq_one_letter_code
_entity_poly.pdbx_strand_id
1 'polypeptide(L)'
;MLSRIVWVGICLLILGVDFVRGQSRPNILWITCEDVSPVWGCYGDPVAYTPNIDRLAKKGYRFDQVFSNAPICAPARSTLITGMYATSLGTQNLRSEIPVPEDLRILPEMLAADGYFTSNNAKTDYNFSAEGRWNDLGNKAHWRNRTDGQPFFSVFNFGITHEGHANRDDPADTQNLEKKHEPSSVPLPPYYPDTEEFRRIMAHQYDLISVFDQEVGKLIAQLDEDGLSEETIIFIFSDHGFGLPRYKRWLYDTGLRVPLVIYFPEKFRSMAPRSNKKGIDDLIGFVDFAPTVLAIAGTNTPEKMQGRNFLVDGSPTNALIFGYRDRADDVYDMSRSVFDGRFLFIRHFMPQNAYIQDAIIFNRDKRSFVELRKLKRENSLPAETLKMFQRKPVEELYDLNNDPQELINLAEVKDYTGRRDSLRRLLFDHMLTSFDSGLMNEADMMRRAQALSVYDVVRNELDIASALKSADQVGKVRNPDQLKPYLDHSDPAVRYWALVALDAFEGDLPPWRSFLVEAVKDSSLPNRVLAAQILINKLGDWNFVSVLEEALQVQNEPALLQAAIAVRNIGSAARPLVSKIKSEIYPRIEGEIWGRYKSWSYPMFIGMALDQTLENCQ
;
A
#
# COMPACT_ATOMS: atom_id res chain seq x y z
N MET A 1 63.05 56.72 41.47
CA MET A 1 61.70 56.17 41.24
C MET A 1 61.79 55.12 40.13
N LEU A 2 62.10 53.90 40.54
CA LEU A 2 61.99 52.62 39.83
C LEU A 2 61.19 51.75 40.83
N SER A 3 60.25 50.89 40.46
CA SER A 3 60.53 49.64 39.76
C SER A 3 59.22 49.03 39.23
N ARG A 4 59.33 48.40 38.06
CA ARG A 4 58.30 47.63 37.35
C ARG A 4 57.95 46.35 38.11
N ILE A 5 56.66 46.02 38.19
CA ILE A 5 56.15 44.71 38.64
C ILE A 5 55.96 43.83 37.40
N VAL A 6 56.66 42.69 37.37
CA VAL A 6 56.51 41.62 36.39
C VAL A 6 55.50 40.62 36.93
N TRP A 7 54.39 40.41 36.22
CA TRP A 7 53.49 39.29 36.46
C TRP A 7 53.88 38.13 35.54
N VAL A 8 54.30 37.01 36.14
CA VAL A 8 54.52 35.73 35.44
C VAL A 8 53.17 35.04 35.34
N GLY A 9 52.60 34.97 34.13
CA GLY A 9 51.43 34.16 33.84
C GLY A 9 51.84 32.69 33.67
N ILE A 10 51.32 31.82 34.53
CA ILE A 10 51.38 30.36 34.35
C ILE A 10 50.23 29.96 33.42
N CYS A 11 50.55 29.64 32.16
CA CYS A 11 49.63 28.97 31.25
C CYS A 11 49.62 27.46 31.57
N LEU A 12 48.60 27.00 32.29
CA LEU A 12 48.27 25.58 32.38
C LEU A 12 47.49 25.20 31.11
N LEU A 13 48.19 24.56 30.17
CA LEU A 13 47.60 23.79 29.08
C LEU A 13 46.83 22.62 29.69
N ILE A 14 45.51 22.76 29.80
CA ILE A 14 44.61 21.62 29.98
C ILE A 14 44.50 20.96 28.62
N LEU A 15 45.32 19.94 28.39
CA LEU A 15 45.08 18.94 27.36
C LEU A 15 43.76 18.24 27.72
N GLY A 16 42.67 18.71 27.12
CA GLY A 16 41.41 18.00 27.09
C GLY A 16 41.66 16.67 26.38
N VAL A 17 41.75 15.60 27.16
CA VAL A 17 41.54 14.25 26.64
C VAL A 17 40.05 14.21 26.31
N ASP A 18 39.71 14.35 25.04
CA ASP A 18 38.40 13.99 24.53
C ASP A 18 38.21 12.50 24.79
N PHE A 19 37.62 12.18 25.94
CA PHE A 19 36.97 10.90 26.11
C PHE A 19 35.94 10.83 25.00
N VAL A 20 36.17 9.94 24.03
CA VAL A 20 35.16 9.44 23.11
C VAL A 20 33.99 9.01 23.98
N ARG A 21 33.00 9.89 24.14
CA ARG A 21 31.68 9.50 24.63
C ARG A 21 31.17 8.53 23.57
N GLY A 22 31.26 7.24 23.88
CA GLY A 22 30.59 6.19 23.11
C GLY A 22 29.16 6.66 22.83
N GLN A 23 28.77 6.58 21.56
CA GLN A 23 27.56 7.20 21.04
C GLN A 23 26.36 6.88 21.95
N SER A 24 25.71 7.92 22.50
CA SER A 24 24.55 7.76 23.37
C SER A 24 23.27 7.44 22.61
N ARG A 25 23.30 7.54 21.28
CA ARG A 25 22.20 7.30 20.35
C ARG A 25 22.53 6.10 19.45
N PRO A 26 21.60 5.14 19.26
CA PRO A 26 21.85 3.96 18.45
C PRO A 26 21.90 4.28 16.96
N ASN A 27 22.63 3.48 16.19
CA ASN A 27 22.36 3.32 14.77
C ASN A 27 21.07 2.51 14.57
N ILE A 28 20.38 2.76 13.47
CA ILE A 28 19.10 2.11 13.15
C ILE A 28 19.19 1.57 11.72
N LEU A 29 19.05 0.25 11.58
CA LEU A 29 19.05 -0.44 10.29
C LEU A 29 17.69 -1.05 10.03
N TRP A 30 17.06 -0.65 8.93
CA TRP A 30 15.88 -1.32 8.37
C TRP A 30 16.30 -2.22 7.21
N ILE A 31 16.02 -3.51 7.34
CA ILE A 31 16.19 -4.51 6.28
C ILE A 31 14.78 -4.94 5.87
N THR A 32 14.38 -4.59 4.66
CA THR A 32 13.03 -4.83 4.17
C THR A 32 13.03 -5.76 2.97
N CYS A 33 12.07 -6.67 2.92
CA CYS A 33 11.74 -7.44 1.72
C CYS A 33 10.39 -7.00 1.15
N GLU A 34 10.21 -7.17 -0.15
CA GLU A 34 8.93 -6.87 -0.81
C GLU A 34 8.01 -8.07 -0.82
N ASP A 35 6.72 -7.85 -0.55
CA ASP A 35 5.68 -8.85 -0.76
C ASP A 35 5.88 -10.16 0.06
N VAL A 36 5.92 -10.11 1.40
CA VAL A 36 6.09 -11.30 2.27
C VAL A 36 5.14 -11.30 3.47
N SER A 37 4.37 -12.38 3.61
CA SER A 37 3.53 -12.67 4.79
C SER A 37 4.35 -13.31 5.94
N PRO A 38 3.84 -13.41 7.19
CA PRO A 38 4.59 -13.96 8.33
C PRO A 38 4.89 -15.48 8.28
N VAL A 39 5.76 -15.89 7.36
CA VAL A 39 6.10 -17.30 7.09
C VAL A 39 7.57 -17.64 7.35
N TRP A 40 8.29 -16.85 8.14
CA TRP A 40 9.68 -17.20 8.49
C TRP A 40 9.74 -18.33 9.53
N GLY A 41 10.87 -19.02 9.64
CA GLY A 41 11.04 -20.12 10.59
C GLY A 41 10.77 -19.69 12.04
N CYS A 42 11.13 -18.46 12.40
CA CYS A 42 10.83 -17.88 13.71
C CYS A 42 9.32 -17.65 13.98
N TYR A 43 8.47 -17.62 12.96
CA TYR A 43 7.01 -17.63 13.08
C TYR A 43 6.41 -19.04 13.22
N GLY A 44 7.24 -20.08 13.15
CA GLY A 44 6.82 -21.48 13.29
C GLY A 44 6.41 -22.14 11.98
N ASP A 45 6.70 -21.52 10.83
CA ASP A 45 6.49 -22.16 9.53
C ASP A 45 7.44 -23.37 9.39
N PRO A 46 6.92 -24.59 9.15
CA PRO A 46 7.73 -25.82 9.17
C PRO A 46 8.58 -26.03 7.92
N VAL A 47 8.31 -25.30 6.83
CA VAL A 47 9.06 -25.45 5.57
C VAL A 47 10.00 -24.27 5.31
N ALA A 48 9.85 -23.16 6.03
CA ALA A 48 10.70 -22.00 5.90
C ALA A 48 12.18 -22.28 6.25
N TYR A 49 13.08 -21.80 5.39
CA TYR A 49 14.53 -21.83 5.63
C TYR A 49 15.08 -20.41 5.76
N THR A 50 15.09 -19.89 6.99
CA THR A 50 15.52 -18.51 7.31
C THR A 50 16.51 -18.44 8.49
N PRO A 51 17.66 -19.14 8.44
CA PRO A 51 18.55 -19.29 9.58
C PRO A 51 19.13 -17.96 10.12
N ASN A 52 19.33 -16.95 9.27
CA ASN A 52 19.86 -15.66 9.72
C ASN A 52 18.81 -14.86 10.50
N ILE A 53 17.60 -14.76 9.94
CA ILE A 53 16.47 -14.10 10.59
C ILE A 53 16.10 -14.83 11.88
N ASP A 54 16.07 -16.16 11.87
CA ASP A 54 15.74 -16.98 13.05
C ASP A 54 16.76 -16.79 14.18
N ARG A 55 18.04 -16.73 13.84
CA ARG A 55 19.12 -16.44 14.79
C ARG A 55 18.97 -15.06 15.41
N LEU A 56 18.59 -14.06 14.61
CA LEU A 56 18.34 -12.71 15.10
C LEU A 56 17.12 -12.68 16.02
N ALA A 57 16.00 -13.30 15.60
CA ALA A 57 14.77 -13.39 16.38
C ALA A 57 14.97 -14.09 17.74
N LYS A 58 15.86 -15.09 17.83
CA LYS A 58 16.19 -15.75 19.11
C LYS A 58 16.76 -14.80 20.16
N LYS A 59 17.48 -13.75 19.73
CA LYS A 59 18.10 -12.73 20.59
C LYS A 59 17.30 -11.42 20.64
N GLY A 60 16.48 -11.17 19.62
CA GLY A 60 15.58 -10.02 19.51
C GLY A 60 14.17 -10.31 19.99
N TYR A 61 13.23 -9.61 19.36
CA TYR A 61 11.80 -9.66 19.61
C TYR A 61 11.07 -9.92 18.28
N ARG A 62 10.14 -10.87 18.28
CA ARG A 62 9.23 -11.16 17.17
C ARG A 62 7.88 -10.54 17.49
N PHE A 63 7.31 -9.83 16.52
CA PHE A 63 5.98 -9.23 16.65
C PHE A 63 4.99 -9.99 15.76
N ASP A 64 3.89 -10.43 16.36
CA ASP A 64 2.95 -11.38 15.74
C ASP A 64 1.78 -10.69 15.03
N GLN A 65 1.53 -9.41 15.35
CA GLN A 65 0.35 -8.65 14.91
C GLN A 65 0.76 -7.29 14.31
N VAL A 66 1.59 -7.33 13.27
CA VAL A 66 2.06 -6.14 12.54
C VAL A 66 1.39 -6.07 11.18
N PHE A 67 0.84 -4.91 10.85
CA PHE A 67 0.03 -4.73 9.66
C PHE A 67 0.52 -3.54 8.83
N SER A 68 0.71 -3.80 7.55
CA SER A 68 0.69 -2.76 6.54
C SER A 68 -0.68 -2.10 6.54
N ASN A 69 -0.72 -0.77 6.35
CA ASN A 69 -1.99 -0.06 6.21
C ASN A 69 -2.55 -0.14 4.79
N ALA A 70 -1.76 -0.61 3.82
CA ALA A 70 -2.21 -0.86 2.45
C ALA A 70 -1.54 -2.11 1.87
N PRO A 71 -2.26 -2.98 1.17
CA PRO A 71 -1.70 -4.22 0.63
C PRO A 71 -0.97 -3.97 -0.71
N ILE A 72 -0.27 -2.84 -0.84
CA ILE A 72 0.46 -2.46 -2.05
C ILE A 72 1.58 -1.44 -1.75
N CYS A 73 2.70 -1.54 -2.48
CA CYS A 73 3.97 -0.92 -2.12
C CYS A 73 3.88 0.59 -1.83
N ALA A 74 3.45 1.41 -2.79
CA ALA A 74 3.65 2.85 -2.65
C ALA A 74 2.83 3.51 -1.53
N PRO A 75 1.52 3.21 -1.40
CA PRO A 75 0.72 3.68 -0.27
C PRO A 75 1.21 3.16 1.09
N ALA A 76 1.68 1.90 1.16
CA ALA A 76 2.23 1.35 2.39
C ALA A 76 3.51 2.08 2.82
N ARG A 77 4.44 2.29 1.88
CA ARG A 77 5.73 2.95 2.10
C ARG A 77 5.57 4.44 2.39
N SER A 78 4.58 5.10 1.77
CA SER A 78 4.19 6.46 2.09
C SER A 78 3.81 6.58 3.57
N THR A 79 2.97 5.67 4.08
CA THR A 79 2.60 5.68 5.50
C THR A 79 3.74 5.33 6.43
N LEU A 80 4.55 4.35 6.06
CA LEU A 80 5.72 3.93 6.83
C LEU A 80 6.71 5.08 7.07
N ILE A 81 7.01 5.87 6.03
CA ILE A 81 8.05 6.90 6.09
C ILE A 81 7.54 8.26 6.62
N THR A 82 6.23 8.51 6.56
CA THR A 82 5.60 9.76 7.02
C THR A 82 5.01 9.66 8.42
N GLY A 83 4.65 8.46 8.89
CA GLY A 83 3.85 8.29 10.10
C GLY A 83 2.41 8.80 9.95
N MET A 84 1.91 8.94 8.72
CA MET A 84 0.56 9.41 8.40
C MET A 84 -0.13 8.43 7.45
N TYR A 85 -1.44 8.28 7.53
CA TYR A 85 -2.17 7.44 6.58
C TYR A 85 -2.08 8.03 5.17
N ALA A 86 -1.85 7.18 4.18
CA ALA A 86 -1.74 7.63 2.79
C ALA A 86 -3.04 8.32 2.32
N THR A 87 -4.18 7.84 2.81
CA THR A 87 -5.49 8.45 2.58
C THR A 87 -5.63 9.84 3.20
N SER A 88 -4.92 10.16 4.29
CA SER A 88 -4.89 11.52 4.86
C SER A 88 -4.01 12.49 4.05
N LEU A 89 -3.03 11.98 3.31
CA LEU A 89 -2.07 12.75 2.50
C LEU A 89 -2.43 12.85 1.01
N GLY A 90 -3.30 11.96 0.50
CA GLY A 90 -3.58 11.85 -0.93
C GLY A 90 -2.70 10.83 -1.68
N THR A 91 -1.83 10.14 -0.97
CA THR A 91 -0.82 9.21 -1.54
C THR A 91 -1.31 7.77 -1.64
N GLN A 92 -2.63 7.53 -1.62
CA GLN A 92 -3.23 6.20 -1.59
C GLN A 92 -3.30 5.47 -2.94
N ASN A 93 -3.25 6.21 -4.06
CA ASN A 93 -3.26 5.61 -5.39
C ASN A 93 -1.84 5.18 -5.78
N LEU A 94 -1.71 3.99 -6.38
CA LEU A 94 -0.39 3.46 -6.75
C LEU A 94 0.26 4.32 -7.85
N ARG A 95 1.42 4.90 -7.51
CA ARG A 95 2.34 5.62 -8.41
C ARG A 95 1.70 6.79 -9.13
N SER A 96 1.24 7.76 -8.34
CA SER A 96 0.47 8.91 -8.80
C SER A 96 1.18 10.27 -8.69
N GLU A 97 2.42 10.32 -8.16
CA GLU A 97 3.18 11.55 -7.84
C GLU A 97 2.30 12.73 -7.39
N ILE A 98 1.97 12.75 -6.10
CA ILE A 98 0.96 13.62 -5.51
C ILE A 98 1.63 14.88 -4.91
N PRO A 99 1.05 16.08 -5.10
CA PRO A 99 1.42 17.26 -4.34
C PRO A 99 1.17 17.06 -2.84
N VAL A 100 2.25 17.08 -2.07
CA VAL A 100 2.23 17.01 -0.60
C VAL A 100 2.46 18.40 0.01
N PRO A 101 2.05 18.67 1.26
CA PRO A 101 2.33 19.94 1.92
C PRO A 101 3.82 20.32 1.87
N GLU A 102 4.13 21.60 1.64
CA GLU A 102 5.52 22.08 1.62
C GLU A 102 6.25 21.83 2.94
N ASP A 103 5.51 21.86 4.06
CA ASP A 103 6.04 21.62 5.40
C ASP A 103 6.04 20.13 5.80
N LEU A 104 5.69 19.21 4.90
CA LEU A 104 5.78 17.77 5.15
C LEU A 104 7.24 17.35 5.24
N ARG A 105 7.66 16.96 6.44
CA ARG A 105 8.94 16.34 6.73
C ARG A 105 8.74 14.84 6.92
N ILE A 106 9.50 14.03 6.19
CA ILE A 106 9.50 12.57 6.37
C ILE A 106 10.57 12.12 7.36
N LEU A 107 10.44 10.90 7.89
CA LEU A 107 11.34 10.30 8.88
C LEU A 107 12.83 10.60 8.65
N PRO A 108 13.43 10.34 7.47
CA PRO A 108 14.85 10.60 7.24
C PRO A 108 15.21 12.09 7.32
N GLU A 109 14.35 13.00 6.86
CA GLU A 109 14.63 14.44 6.95
C GLU A 109 14.63 14.96 8.38
N MET A 110 13.82 14.35 9.25
CA MET A 110 13.79 14.66 10.68
C MET A 110 15.03 14.13 11.39
N LEU A 111 15.41 12.88 11.11
CA LEU A 111 16.62 12.28 11.67
C LEU A 111 17.90 13.00 11.20
N ALA A 112 17.96 13.37 9.92
CA ALA A 112 19.08 14.12 9.35
C ALA A 112 19.22 15.49 10.00
N ALA A 113 18.11 16.19 10.28
CA ALA A 113 18.13 17.46 11.00
C ALA A 113 18.67 17.32 12.44
N ASP A 114 18.51 16.15 13.06
CA ASP A 114 19.04 15.80 14.38
C ASP A 114 20.44 15.15 14.33
N GLY A 115 21.10 15.20 13.17
CA GLY A 115 22.49 14.81 12.97
C GLY A 115 22.74 13.34 12.63
N TYR A 116 21.69 12.56 12.35
CA TYR A 116 21.86 11.24 11.76
C TYR A 116 22.29 11.34 10.29
N PHE A 117 23.10 10.37 9.84
CA PHE A 117 23.25 10.10 8.42
C PHE A 117 22.12 9.18 7.96
N THR A 118 21.40 9.56 6.92
CA THR A 118 20.25 8.82 6.42
C THR A 118 20.50 8.28 5.03
N SER A 119 20.31 6.96 4.84
CA SER A 119 20.52 6.32 3.53
C SER A 119 19.40 5.36 3.13
N ASN A 120 19.03 5.31 1.86
CA ASN A 120 18.05 4.35 1.34
C ASN A 120 18.54 3.63 0.07
N ASN A 121 18.67 2.30 0.16
CA ASN A 121 19.09 1.41 -0.92
C ASN A 121 17.96 0.43 -1.29
N ALA A 122 17.24 0.58 -2.39
CA ALA A 122 17.19 1.76 -3.25
C ALA A 122 15.76 2.23 -3.52
N LYS A 123 14.78 1.32 -3.41
CA LYS A 123 13.38 1.61 -3.67
C LYS A 123 12.80 2.54 -2.61
N THR A 124 12.02 3.52 -3.05
CA THR A 124 11.27 4.43 -2.19
C THR A 124 9.78 4.20 -2.35
N ASP A 125 9.25 4.40 -3.56
CA ASP A 125 7.81 4.29 -3.88
C ASP A 125 6.96 5.09 -2.86
N TYR A 126 7.21 6.38 -2.65
CA TYR A 126 6.45 7.15 -1.63
C TYR A 126 5.20 7.85 -2.17
N ASN A 127 4.96 7.78 -3.49
CA ASN A 127 3.98 8.59 -4.22
C ASN A 127 4.24 10.11 -4.17
N PHE A 128 5.43 10.53 -3.75
CA PHE A 128 5.96 11.88 -3.88
C PHE A 128 7.49 11.79 -4.02
N SER A 129 8.12 12.88 -4.45
CA SER A 129 9.56 12.88 -4.71
C SER A 129 10.38 12.63 -3.44
N ALA A 130 11.32 11.69 -3.53
CA ALA A 130 12.33 11.42 -2.50
C ALA A 130 13.63 12.21 -2.72
N GLU A 131 13.74 12.95 -3.83
CA GLU A 131 14.92 13.75 -4.17
C GLU A 131 15.21 14.78 -3.09
N GLY A 132 16.46 14.85 -2.64
CA GLY A 132 16.89 15.75 -1.56
C GLY A 132 16.35 15.43 -0.16
N ARG A 133 15.59 14.34 0.03
CA ARG A 133 15.02 13.96 1.33
C ARG A 133 15.85 12.92 2.11
N TRP A 134 16.96 12.48 1.53
CA TRP A 134 17.94 11.55 2.12
C TRP A 134 19.34 12.14 2.00
N ASN A 135 20.26 11.79 2.91
CA ASN A 135 21.66 12.15 2.72
C ASN A 135 22.31 11.32 1.60
N ASP A 136 21.84 10.08 1.42
CA ASP A 136 22.34 9.17 0.40
C ASP A 136 21.20 8.28 -0.13
N LEU A 137 20.94 8.33 -1.44
CA LEU A 137 19.81 7.65 -2.07
C LEU A 137 20.26 6.92 -3.33
N GLY A 138 19.84 5.66 -3.47
CA GLY A 138 20.00 4.87 -4.69
C GLY A 138 20.68 3.52 -4.45
N ASN A 139 20.99 2.81 -5.53
CA ASN A 139 21.52 1.43 -5.50
C ASN A 139 22.89 1.27 -4.80
N LYS A 140 23.59 2.38 -4.57
CA LYS A 140 24.89 2.43 -3.87
C LYS A 140 24.79 3.08 -2.49
N ALA A 141 23.60 3.51 -2.09
CA ALA A 141 23.41 4.18 -0.83
C ALA A 141 23.76 3.24 0.33
N HIS A 142 24.48 3.75 1.32
CA HIS A 142 25.01 2.91 2.40
C HIS A 142 25.37 3.71 3.64
N TRP A 143 25.20 3.13 4.84
CA TRP A 143 25.67 3.74 6.10
C TRP A 143 27.19 4.01 6.13
N ARG A 144 27.96 3.41 5.22
CA ARG A 144 29.43 3.57 5.15
C ARG A 144 29.83 4.89 4.51
N ASN A 145 28.89 5.61 3.90
CA ASN A 145 29.11 6.92 3.31
C ASN A 145 28.96 8.07 4.33
N ARG A 146 28.69 7.75 5.61
CA ARG A 146 28.63 8.72 6.71
C ARG A 146 30.02 9.17 7.16
N THR A 147 30.09 10.25 7.93
CA THR A 147 31.33 10.64 8.62
C THR A 147 31.58 9.79 9.87
N ASP A 148 32.85 9.55 10.22
CA ASP A 148 33.23 8.74 11.40
C ASP A 148 32.52 9.20 12.69
N GLY A 149 31.98 8.24 13.43
CA GLY A 149 31.27 8.50 14.70
C GLY A 149 29.88 9.15 14.56
N GLN A 150 29.39 9.42 13.33
CA GLN A 150 28.02 9.87 13.10
C GLN A 150 27.03 8.69 13.21
N PRO A 151 25.86 8.85 13.88
CA PRO A 151 24.87 7.79 13.94
C PRO A 151 24.15 7.70 12.60
N PHE A 152 23.68 6.51 12.21
CA PHE A 152 22.96 6.34 10.95
C PHE A 152 21.56 5.78 11.09
N PHE A 153 20.70 6.16 10.15
CA PHE A 153 19.45 5.48 9.83
C PHE A 153 19.52 5.00 8.39
N SER A 154 19.62 3.70 8.18
CA SER A 154 19.80 3.11 6.85
C SER A 154 18.71 2.12 6.53
N VAL A 155 18.17 2.20 5.32
CA VAL A 155 17.14 1.31 4.80
C VAL A 155 17.70 0.53 3.62
N PHE A 156 17.57 -0.79 3.66
CA PHE A 156 17.85 -1.69 2.54
C PHE A 156 16.54 -2.37 2.14
N ASN A 157 16.19 -2.26 0.87
CA ASN A 157 14.95 -2.77 0.28
C ASN A 157 15.31 -3.83 -0.76
N PHE A 158 14.99 -5.08 -0.45
CA PHE A 158 15.25 -6.22 -1.32
C PHE A 158 13.99 -6.60 -2.11
N GLY A 159 14.06 -6.43 -3.43
CA GLY A 159 12.97 -6.75 -4.34
C GLY A 159 12.87 -8.22 -4.76
N ILE A 160 13.74 -9.11 -4.26
CA ILE A 160 13.85 -10.51 -4.72
C ILE A 160 12.57 -11.33 -4.51
N THR A 161 11.74 -10.97 -3.54
CA THR A 161 10.45 -11.61 -3.24
C THR A 161 9.24 -10.91 -3.88
N HIS A 162 9.45 -9.80 -4.61
CA HIS A 162 8.40 -9.00 -5.22
C HIS A 162 7.57 -9.81 -6.25
N GLU A 163 6.31 -9.43 -6.49
CA GLU A 163 5.37 -10.11 -7.39
C GLU A 163 5.96 -10.46 -8.76
N GLY A 164 6.88 -9.64 -9.28
CA GLY A 164 7.56 -9.92 -10.55
C GLY A 164 8.42 -11.20 -10.51
N HIS A 165 9.17 -11.39 -9.41
CA HIS A 165 9.97 -12.58 -9.16
C HIS A 165 9.09 -13.78 -8.77
N ALA A 166 8.13 -13.56 -7.85
CA ALA A 166 7.21 -14.61 -7.39
C ALA A 166 6.37 -15.23 -8.52
N ASN A 167 6.04 -14.45 -9.55
CA ASN A 167 5.21 -14.90 -10.67
C ASN A 167 5.99 -15.22 -11.95
N ARG A 168 7.32 -15.31 -11.88
CA ARG A 168 8.17 -15.86 -12.94
C ARG A 168 8.89 -17.11 -12.44
N ASP A 169 9.47 -17.88 -13.35
CA ASP A 169 10.33 -19.03 -13.00
C ASP A 169 11.72 -18.77 -13.54
N ASP A 170 12.40 -17.76 -12.98
CA ASP A 170 13.75 -17.40 -13.41
C ASP A 170 14.78 -18.14 -12.54
N PRO A 171 15.54 -19.11 -13.10
CA PRO A 171 16.54 -19.84 -12.33
C PRO A 171 17.62 -18.95 -11.73
N ALA A 172 17.89 -17.78 -12.33
CA ALA A 172 18.90 -16.83 -11.84
C ALA A 172 18.54 -16.26 -10.46
N ASP A 173 17.25 -16.13 -10.15
CA ASP A 173 16.77 -15.59 -8.88
C ASP A 173 17.14 -16.50 -7.70
N THR A 174 17.29 -17.80 -7.94
CA THR A 174 17.51 -18.83 -6.91
C THR A 174 18.80 -19.63 -7.10
N GLN A 175 19.70 -19.15 -7.96
CA GLN A 175 20.94 -19.86 -8.34
C GLN A 175 21.91 -20.08 -7.17
N ASN A 176 21.85 -19.24 -6.13
CA ASN A 176 22.73 -19.30 -4.97
C ASN A 176 22.18 -20.17 -3.83
N LEU A 177 21.04 -20.84 -4.04
CA LEU A 177 20.50 -21.78 -3.06
C LEU A 177 21.10 -23.16 -3.27
N GLU A 178 21.66 -23.74 -2.21
CA GLU A 178 22.15 -25.13 -2.21
C GLU A 178 21.01 -26.15 -2.31
N LYS A 179 19.85 -25.82 -1.74
CA LYS A 179 18.66 -26.65 -1.74
C LYS A 179 17.42 -25.79 -1.96
N LYS A 180 16.54 -26.26 -2.83
CA LYS A 180 15.23 -25.66 -3.12
C LYS A 180 14.11 -26.44 -2.43
N HIS A 181 12.97 -25.80 -2.27
CA HIS A 181 11.78 -26.42 -1.69
C HIS A 181 11.12 -27.37 -2.70
N GLU A 182 10.66 -28.52 -2.21
CA GLU A 182 9.89 -29.45 -3.03
C GLU A 182 8.45 -28.94 -3.18
N PRO A 183 7.90 -28.81 -4.40
CA PRO A 183 6.53 -28.34 -4.60
C PRO A 183 5.47 -29.13 -3.84
N SER A 184 5.69 -30.43 -3.62
CA SER A 184 4.77 -31.28 -2.86
C SER A 184 4.79 -31.03 -1.34
N SER A 185 5.87 -30.43 -0.81
CA SER A 185 6.03 -30.23 0.64
C SER A 185 5.51 -28.88 1.14
N VAL A 186 5.31 -27.89 0.27
CA VAL A 186 4.85 -26.56 0.69
C VAL A 186 3.35 -26.53 0.98
N PRO A 187 2.91 -25.83 2.05
CA PRO A 187 1.49 -25.66 2.34
C PRO A 187 0.83 -24.81 1.26
N LEU A 188 -0.31 -25.27 0.76
CA LEU A 188 -1.13 -24.54 -0.18
C LEU A 188 -2.45 -24.14 0.49
N PRO A 189 -2.74 -22.84 0.62
CA PRO A 189 -4.01 -22.37 1.16
C PRO A 189 -5.23 -22.88 0.34
N PRO A 190 -6.38 -23.13 0.99
CA PRO A 190 -7.57 -23.73 0.39
C PRO A 190 -8.31 -22.82 -0.60
N TYR A 191 -7.96 -21.53 -0.63
CA TYR A 191 -8.45 -20.58 -1.63
C TYR A 191 -7.66 -20.63 -2.95
N TYR A 192 -6.58 -21.42 -3.02
CA TYR A 192 -5.89 -21.72 -4.27
C TYR A 192 -6.24 -23.12 -4.80
N PRO A 193 -6.23 -23.28 -6.13
CA PRO A 193 -6.42 -24.59 -6.72
C PRO A 193 -5.16 -25.44 -6.51
N ASP A 194 -5.36 -26.68 -6.09
CA ASP A 194 -4.27 -27.65 -5.88
C ASP A 194 -3.78 -28.22 -7.22
N THR A 195 -3.06 -27.40 -7.99
CA THR A 195 -2.41 -27.80 -9.23
C THR A 195 -0.89 -27.86 -9.06
N GLU A 196 -0.23 -28.63 -9.92
CA GLU A 196 1.24 -28.70 -9.95
C GLU A 196 1.85 -27.30 -10.12
N GLU A 197 1.23 -26.45 -10.94
CA GLU A 197 1.72 -25.09 -11.18
C GLU A 197 1.61 -24.21 -9.93
N PHE A 198 0.48 -24.24 -9.21
CA PHE A 198 0.35 -23.50 -7.95
C PHE A 198 1.31 -23.97 -6.87
N ARG A 199 1.56 -25.29 -6.77
CA ARG A 199 2.57 -25.84 -5.88
C ARG A 199 3.98 -25.37 -6.22
N ARG A 200 4.32 -25.30 -7.51
CA ARG A 200 5.62 -24.75 -7.98
C ARG A 200 5.75 -23.26 -7.67
N ILE A 201 4.71 -22.47 -7.90
CA ILE A 201 4.70 -21.04 -7.56
C ILE A 201 4.93 -20.84 -6.06
N MET A 202 4.23 -21.61 -5.21
CA MET A 202 4.41 -21.52 -3.76
C MET A 202 5.81 -21.96 -3.33
N ALA A 203 6.36 -23.06 -3.86
CA ALA A 203 7.74 -23.46 -3.55
C ALA A 203 8.77 -22.42 -3.98
N HIS A 204 8.57 -21.83 -5.16
CA HIS A 204 9.42 -20.74 -5.63
C HIS A 204 9.38 -19.53 -4.69
N GLN A 205 8.21 -19.16 -4.15
CA GLN A 205 8.10 -18.10 -3.14
C GLN A 205 8.97 -18.38 -1.90
N TYR A 206 8.99 -19.62 -1.39
CA TYR A 206 9.85 -20.00 -0.26
C TYR A 206 11.34 -20.00 -0.61
N ASP A 207 11.70 -20.36 -1.84
CA ASP A 207 13.08 -20.22 -2.34
C ASP A 207 13.51 -18.74 -2.33
N LEU A 208 12.68 -17.83 -2.85
CA LEU A 208 12.98 -16.39 -2.85
C LEU A 208 13.15 -15.82 -1.43
N ILE A 209 12.36 -16.30 -0.46
CA ILE A 209 12.51 -15.96 0.96
C ILE A 209 13.86 -16.43 1.51
N SER A 210 14.32 -17.62 1.10
CA SER A 210 15.63 -18.14 1.50
C SER A 210 16.78 -17.29 0.92
N VAL A 211 16.62 -16.77 -0.30
CA VAL A 211 17.58 -15.82 -0.88
C VAL A 211 17.59 -14.51 -0.10
N PHE A 212 16.42 -13.99 0.30
CA PHE A 212 16.37 -12.81 1.16
C PHE A 212 17.07 -13.05 2.51
N ASP A 213 16.94 -14.21 3.14
CA ASP A 213 17.67 -14.55 4.37
C ASP A 213 19.19 -14.53 4.18
N GLN A 214 19.70 -14.93 3.02
CA GLN A 214 21.13 -14.82 2.69
C GLN A 214 21.56 -13.34 2.62
N GLU A 215 20.74 -12.46 2.05
CA GLU A 215 21.00 -11.01 2.00
C GLU A 215 20.99 -10.36 3.40
N VAL A 216 20.07 -10.77 4.27
CA VAL A 216 20.07 -10.39 5.69
C VAL A 216 21.40 -10.79 6.34
N GLY A 217 21.86 -12.02 6.10
CA GLY A 217 23.13 -12.53 6.61
C GLY A 217 24.33 -11.68 6.18
N LYS A 218 24.36 -11.24 4.91
CA LYS A 218 25.41 -10.37 4.38
C LYS A 218 25.45 -9.00 5.06
N LEU A 219 24.30 -8.37 5.30
CA LEU A 219 24.25 -7.07 5.99
C LEU A 219 24.66 -7.17 7.45
N ILE A 220 24.27 -8.25 8.15
CA ILE A 220 24.72 -8.52 9.52
C ILE A 220 26.24 -8.70 9.57
N ALA A 221 26.82 -9.46 8.63
CA ALA A 221 28.26 -9.64 8.55
C ALA A 221 29.00 -8.31 8.31
N GLN A 222 28.44 -7.42 7.48
CA GLN A 222 29.01 -6.09 7.27
C GLN A 222 28.99 -5.21 8.52
N LEU A 223 27.93 -5.30 9.35
CA LEU A 223 27.92 -4.62 10.66
C LEU A 223 29.01 -5.16 11.59
N ASP A 224 29.23 -6.48 11.60
CA ASP A 224 30.29 -7.11 12.39
C ASP A 224 31.68 -6.66 11.92
N GLU A 225 31.92 -6.64 10.60
CA GLU A 225 33.15 -6.14 9.98
C GLU A 225 33.43 -4.67 10.31
N ASP A 226 32.39 -3.85 10.34
CA ASP A 226 32.49 -2.42 10.65
C ASP A 226 32.60 -2.15 12.18
N GLY A 227 32.47 -3.19 13.02
CA GLY A 227 32.44 -3.05 14.48
C GLY A 227 31.20 -2.33 15.01
N LEU A 228 30.07 -2.38 14.29
CA LEU A 228 28.84 -1.64 14.57
C LEU A 228 27.72 -2.48 15.18
N SER A 229 27.92 -3.78 15.37
CA SER A 229 26.87 -4.71 15.82
C SER A 229 26.30 -4.41 17.19
N GLU A 230 27.13 -3.99 18.15
CA GLU A 230 26.67 -3.57 19.48
C GLU A 230 26.12 -2.14 19.52
N GLU A 231 26.25 -1.41 18.40
CA GLU A 231 25.82 -0.02 18.24
C GLU A 231 24.56 0.12 17.39
N THR A 232 23.98 -0.98 16.90
CA THR A 232 22.91 -0.95 15.89
C THR A 232 21.67 -1.71 16.31
N ILE A 233 20.52 -1.04 16.30
CA ILE A 233 19.19 -1.68 16.39
C ILE A 233 18.76 -2.08 14.97
N ILE A 234 18.34 -3.33 14.79
CA ILE A 234 18.03 -3.90 13.47
C ILE A 234 16.55 -4.26 13.41
N PHE A 235 15.86 -3.76 12.39
CA PHE A 235 14.49 -4.11 12.05
C PHE A 235 14.50 -4.96 10.77
N ILE A 236 13.79 -6.09 10.78
CA ILE A 236 13.55 -6.90 9.59
C ILE A 236 12.06 -7.08 9.41
N PHE A 237 11.52 -6.65 8.27
CA PHE A 237 10.09 -6.72 7.97
C PHE A 237 9.80 -6.72 6.46
N SER A 238 8.53 -6.92 6.09
CA SER A 238 8.05 -6.75 4.71
C SER A 238 7.09 -5.58 4.57
N ASP A 239 6.96 -4.98 3.38
CA ASP A 239 6.08 -3.82 3.14
C ASP A 239 4.58 -4.16 3.05
N HIS A 240 4.24 -5.36 2.59
CA HIS A 240 2.90 -5.96 2.62
C HIS A 240 2.98 -7.46 2.32
N GLY A 241 1.83 -8.16 2.28
CA GLY A 241 1.77 -9.60 2.00
C GLY A 241 2.17 -10.00 0.58
N PHE A 242 2.18 -11.32 0.31
CA PHE A 242 2.72 -11.91 -0.93
C PHE A 242 2.26 -11.27 -2.24
N GLY A 243 3.10 -11.39 -3.27
CA GLY A 243 2.84 -10.91 -4.63
C GLY A 243 1.87 -11.81 -5.41
N LEU A 244 0.98 -12.52 -4.72
CA LEU A 244 0.08 -13.54 -5.27
C LEU A 244 -1.40 -13.09 -5.15
N PRO A 245 -2.32 -13.66 -5.96
CA PRO A 245 -3.74 -13.32 -5.90
C PRO A 245 -4.30 -13.55 -4.49
N ARG A 246 -5.19 -12.68 -3.98
CA ARG A 246 -5.68 -12.71 -2.57
C ARG A 246 -4.70 -12.17 -1.51
N TYR A 247 -3.49 -11.75 -1.89
CA TYR A 247 -2.54 -11.09 -0.98
C TYR A 247 -2.37 -9.63 -1.39
N LYS A 248 -1.37 -9.30 -2.21
CA LYS A 248 -1.16 -7.95 -2.76
C LYS A 248 -2.39 -7.44 -3.50
N ARG A 249 -2.90 -6.27 -3.09
CA ARG A 249 -4.17 -5.60 -3.47
C ARG A 249 -5.42 -6.10 -2.72
N TRP A 250 -5.32 -6.96 -1.70
CA TRP A 250 -6.46 -7.43 -0.90
C TRP A 250 -6.34 -6.97 0.56
N LEU A 251 -7.46 -6.52 1.14
CA LEU A 251 -7.52 -6.05 2.54
C LEU A 251 -7.68 -7.17 3.58
N TYR A 252 -7.42 -8.39 3.16
CA TYR A 252 -7.39 -9.57 4.00
C TYR A 252 -6.13 -9.60 4.87
N ASP A 253 -6.12 -10.44 5.91
CA ASP A 253 -4.95 -10.69 6.75
C ASP A 253 -3.72 -11.05 5.89
N THR A 254 -3.95 -11.86 4.85
CA THR A 254 -2.93 -12.26 3.88
C THR A 254 -2.30 -11.09 3.13
N GLY A 255 -3.02 -9.99 2.90
CA GLY A 255 -2.46 -8.82 2.21
C GLY A 255 -1.86 -7.78 3.16
N LEU A 256 -2.39 -7.68 4.38
CA LEU A 256 -2.03 -6.62 5.33
C LEU A 256 -1.01 -7.07 6.38
N ARG A 257 -1.11 -8.28 6.93
CA ARG A 257 -0.23 -8.72 8.02
C ARG A 257 1.16 -9.05 7.47
N VAL A 258 2.20 -8.51 8.12
CA VAL A 258 3.60 -8.65 7.72
C VAL A 258 4.46 -9.15 8.86
N PRO A 259 5.58 -9.84 8.59
CA PRO A 259 6.52 -10.21 9.62
C PRO A 259 7.30 -8.98 10.11
N LEU A 260 7.69 -9.00 11.39
CA LEU A 260 8.59 -8.03 12.02
C LEU A 260 9.43 -8.72 13.10
N VAL A 261 10.74 -8.62 12.93
CA VAL A 261 11.73 -8.94 13.96
C VAL A 261 12.53 -7.68 14.27
N ILE A 262 12.68 -7.34 15.55
CA ILE A 262 13.55 -6.25 16.00
C ILE A 262 14.63 -6.79 16.94
N TYR A 263 15.88 -6.52 16.63
CA TYR A 263 17.03 -6.80 17.48
C TYR A 263 17.51 -5.54 18.19
N PHE A 264 17.62 -5.64 19.50
CA PHE A 264 18.27 -4.64 20.35
C PHE A 264 19.56 -5.27 20.91
N PRO A 265 20.74 -4.70 20.62
CA PRO A 265 21.98 -5.12 21.27
C PRO A 265 21.92 -4.79 22.76
N GLU A 266 22.79 -5.42 23.56
CA GLU A 266 22.74 -5.31 25.03
C GLU A 266 22.81 -3.86 25.49
N LYS A 267 23.63 -3.05 24.82
CA LYS A 267 23.78 -1.61 25.08
C LYS A 267 22.46 -0.82 25.02
N PHE A 268 21.54 -1.22 24.15
CA PHE A 268 20.26 -0.53 23.94
C PHE A 268 19.06 -1.36 24.43
N ARG A 269 19.29 -2.36 25.28
CA ARG A 269 18.21 -3.23 25.77
C ARG A 269 17.14 -2.49 26.56
N SER A 270 17.47 -1.36 27.18
CA SER A 270 16.51 -0.49 27.86
C SER A 270 15.51 0.21 26.93
N MET A 271 15.80 0.28 25.62
CA MET A 271 14.91 0.82 24.59
C MET A 271 13.98 -0.23 23.98
N ALA A 272 14.20 -1.50 24.33
CA ALA A 272 13.40 -2.61 23.82
C ALA A 272 11.94 -2.55 24.32
N PRO A 273 11.01 -3.31 23.69
CA PRO A 273 9.64 -3.39 24.17
C PRO A 273 9.57 -3.71 25.66
N ARG A 274 8.62 -3.09 26.37
CA ARG A 274 8.37 -3.41 27.79
C ARG A 274 7.99 -4.87 28.04
N SER A 275 7.51 -5.55 27.00
CA SER A 275 7.18 -6.96 27.06
C SER A 275 8.42 -7.83 27.20
N ASN A 276 8.41 -8.73 28.20
CA ASN A 276 9.43 -9.79 28.33
C ASN A 276 9.12 -11.01 27.44
N LYS A 277 8.02 -11.00 26.68
CA LYS A 277 7.67 -12.10 25.77
C LYS A 277 8.50 -11.99 24.48
N LYS A 278 8.95 -13.14 23.96
CA LYS A 278 9.61 -13.20 22.64
C LYS A 278 8.63 -13.04 21.47
N GLY A 279 7.35 -13.40 21.66
CA GLY A 279 6.25 -13.13 20.74
C GLY A 279 5.36 -12.04 21.32
N ILE A 280 5.38 -10.87 20.68
CA ILE A 280 4.61 -9.68 21.07
C ILE A 280 3.37 -9.62 20.19
N ASP A 281 2.19 -9.64 20.81
CA ASP A 281 0.86 -9.67 20.19
C ASP A 281 0.19 -8.29 20.13
N ASP A 282 0.95 -7.22 20.34
CA ASP A 282 0.52 -5.84 20.16
C ASP A 282 0.08 -5.58 18.70
N LEU A 283 -1.07 -4.94 18.52
CA LEU A 283 -1.54 -4.45 17.22
C LEU A 283 -0.73 -3.23 16.78
N ILE A 284 0.07 -3.40 15.74
CA ILE A 284 0.98 -2.38 15.21
C ILE A 284 0.64 -2.11 13.76
N GLY A 285 0.45 -0.84 13.41
CA GLY A 285 0.32 -0.38 12.03
C GLY A 285 1.61 0.23 11.51
N PHE A 286 1.80 0.28 10.20
CA PHE A 286 2.92 1.01 9.59
C PHE A 286 2.97 2.48 9.96
N VAL A 287 1.81 3.08 10.21
CA VAL A 287 1.69 4.45 10.72
C VAL A 287 2.49 4.67 12.02
N ASP A 288 2.72 3.61 12.81
CA ASP A 288 3.43 3.66 14.10
C ASP A 288 4.96 3.60 13.96
N PHE A 289 5.52 3.27 12.79
CA PHE A 289 6.96 3.06 12.62
C PHE A 289 7.77 4.36 12.73
N ALA A 290 7.37 5.42 12.02
CA ALA A 290 8.10 6.68 12.06
C ALA A 290 8.12 7.30 13.47
N PRO A 291 6.99 7.43 14.21
CA PRO A 291 7.01 7.86 15.61
C PRO A 291 7.94 7.01 16.50
N THR A 292 7.92 5.68 16.32
CA THR A 292 8.76 4.75 17.08
C THR A 292 10.25 4.98 16.82
N VAL A 293 10.66 5.15 15.56
CA VAL A 293 12.07 5.40 15.22
C VAL A 293 12.54 6.77 15.70
N LEU A 294 11.71 7.81 15.59
CA LEU A 294 12.03 9.12 16.15
C LEU A 294 12.26 9.03 17.67
N ALA A 295 11.42 8.29 18.38
CA ALA A 295 11.58 8.07 19.82
C ALA A 295 12.88 7.33 20.17
N ILE A 296 13.26 6.29 19.41
CA ILE A 296 14.55 5.58 19.57
C ILE A 296 15.73 6.54 19.35
N ALA A 297 15.64 7.41 18.36
CA ALA A 297 16.69 8.39 18.03
C ALA A 297 16.76 9.56 19.03
N GLY A 298 15.76 9.70 19.91
CA GLY A 298 15.62 10.85 20.81
C GLY A 298 15.16 12.13 20.11
N THR A 299 14.49 12.00 18.96
CA THR A 299 13.92 13.09 18.16
C THR A 299 12.45 13.29 18.51
N ASN A 300 11.98 14.54 18.50
CA ASN A 300 10.57 14.87 18.77
C ASN A 300 9.64 14.35 17.66
N THR A 301 8.54 13.70 18.04
CA THR A 301 7.48 13.28 17.10
C THR A 301 6.55 14.47 16.80
N PRO A 302 6.36 14.84 15.53
CA PRO A 302 5.42 15.90 15.16
C PRO A 302 3.96 15.52 15.47
N GLU A 303 3.15 16.50 15.88
CA GLU A 303 1.71 16.30 16.17
C GLU A 303 0.90 15.84 14.95
N LYS A 304 1.38 16.12 13.73
CA LYS A 304 0.73 15.68 12.48
C LYS A 304 0.81 14.17 12.25
N MET A 305 1.76 13.46 12.88
CA MET A 305 1.85 12.00 12.77
C MET A 305 0.66 11.35 13.47
N GLN A 306 0.09 10.32 12.85
CA GLN A 306 -1.13 9.67 13.29
C GLN A 306 -0.87 8.33 14.01
N GLY A 307 0.39 7.87 14.03
CA GLY A 307 0.81 6.68 14.76
C GLY A 307 1.37 6.97 16.14
N ARG A 308 1.81 5.92 16.82
CA ARG A 308 2.37 5.97 18.19
C ARG A 308 3.73 5.29 18.30
N ASN A 309 4.37 5.43 19.47
CA ASN A 309 5.57 4.67 19.79
C ASN A 309 5.20 3.28 20.33
N PHE A 310 5.14 2.27 19.47
CA PHE A 310 4.66 0.94 19.87
C PHE A 310 5.60 0.18 20.82
N LEU A 311 6.87 0.58 20.98
CA LEU A 311 7.80 -0.09 21.90
C LEU A 311 7.53 0.24 23.36
N VAL A 312 7.14 1.48 23.65
CA VAL A 312 6.94 1.98 25.01
C VAL A 312 5.46 1.97 25.39
N ASP A 313 4.60 2.36 24.45
CA ASP A 313 3.17 2.49 24.70
C ASP A 313 2.49 1.11 24.73
N GLY A 314 3.04 0.10 24.04
CA GLY A 314 2.36 -1.17 23.77
C GLY A 314 1.02 -0.94 23.07
N SER A 315 0.14 -1.93 22.92
CA SER A 315 -1.21 -1.67 22.39
C SER A 315 -2.21 -1.28 23.47
N PRO A 316 -3.01 -0.21 23.26
CA PRO A 316 -4.14 0.06 24.14
C PRO A 316 -5.16 -1.08 24.02
N THR A 317 -5.97 -1.26 25.06
CA THR A 317 -7.02 -2.31 25.11
C THR A 317 -7.98 -2.25 23.92
N ASN A 318 -8.19 -1.08 23.34
CA ASN A 318 -9.07 -0.85 22.20
C ASN A 318 -8.29 -0.49 20.92
N ALA A 319 -7.08 -1.03 20.77
CA ALA A 319 -6.27 -0.81 19.57
C ALA A 319 -7.03 -1.29 18.32
N LEU A 320 -6.89 -0.53 17.23
CA LEU A 320 -7.50 -0.82 15.95
C LEU A 320 -6.46 -0.65 14.85
N ILE A 321 -6.52 -1.53 13.86
CA ILE A 321 -5.74 -1.41 12.63
C ILE A 321 -6.69 -1.03 11.51
N PHE A 322 -6.40 0.09 10.85
CA PHE A 322 -7.14 0.56 9.69
C PHE A 322 -6.36 0.26 8.41
N GLY A 323 -7.03 -0.38 7.45
CA GLY A 323 -6.47 -0.71 6.14
C GLY A 323 -7.22 0.01 5.02
N TYR A 324 -6.52 0.32 3.93
CA TYR A 324 -7.11 0.96 2.76
C TYR A 324 -6.56 0.42 1.44
N ARG A 325 -7.45 0.40 0.44
CA ARG A 325 -7.18 0.03 -0.94
C ARG A 325 -7.89 1.03 -1.84
N ASP A 326 -7.15 1.62 -2.76
CA ASP A 326 -7.68 2.54 -3.79
C ASP A 326 -7.17 2.08 -5.17
N ARG A 327 -6.96 3.01 -6.12
CA ARG A 327 -6.49 2.65 -7.46
C ARG A 327 -5.12 1.96 -7.39
N ALA A 328 -5.03 0.80 -8.01
CA ALA A 328 -3.77 0.11 -8.25
C ALA A 328 -3.61 -0.08 -9.75
N ASP A 329 -2.53 0.45 -10.33
CA ASP A 329 -2.27 0.34 -11.76
C ASP A 329 -3.46 0.89 -12.59
N ASP A 330 -3.91 0.22 -13.63
CA ASP A 330 -5.09 0.63 -14.40
C ASP A 330 -6.43 0.23 -13.75
N VAL A 331 -6.47 -0.07 -12.45
CA VAL A 331 -7.64 -0.65 -11.78
C VAL A 331 -8.14 0.26 -10.66
N TYR A 332 -9.29 0.92 -10.88
CA TYR A 332 -10.00 1.66 -9.83
C TYR A 332 -10.72 0.72 -8.87
N ASP A 333 -10.56 1.03 -7.59
CA ASP A 333 -11.27 0.43 -6.46
C ASP A 333 -11.34 1.45 -5.32
N MET A 334 -12.21 1.22 -4.36
CA MET A 334 -12.12 1.84 -3.05
C MET A 334 -12.66 0.87 -2.01
N SER A 335 -11.81 0.45 -1.09
CA SER A 335 -12.17 -0.42 0.03
C SER A 335 -11.44 0.03 1.29
N ARG A 336 -12.06 -0.18 2.45
CA ARG A 336 -11.52 0.17 3.75
C ARG A 336 -11.74 -0.97 4.73
N SER A 337 -10.81 -1.19 5.65
CA SER A 337 -10.94 -2.23 6.67
C SER A 337 -10.62 -1.70 8.06
N VAL A 338 -11.20 -2.36 9.06
CA VAL A 338 -10.84 -2.21 10.48
C VAL A 338 -10.69 -3.59 11.11
N PHE A 339 -9.58 -3.78 11.82
CA PHE A 339 -9.28 -4.99 12.59
C PHE A 339 -9.06 -4.63 14.05
N ASP A 340 -9.68 -5.38 14.96
CA ASP A 340 -9.61 -5.13 16.42
C ASP A 340 -8.77 -6.16 17.20
N GLY A 341 -8.01 -7.00 16.50
CA GLY A 341 -7.26 -8.10 17.11
C GLY A 341 -7.98 -9.45 17.04
N ARG A 342 -9.25 -9.48 16.64
CA ARG A 342 -9.98 -10.73 16.35
C ARG A 342 -10.84 -10.64 15.10
N PHE A 343 -11.64 -9.60 14.98
CA PHE A 343 -12.58 -9.41 13.88
C PHE A 343 -12.03 -8.43 12.86
N LEU A 344 -11.95 -8.88 11.60
CA LEU A 344 -11.65 -8.04 10.45
C LEU A 344 -12.96 -7.67 9.75
N PHE A 345 -13.27 -6.38 9.70
CA PHE A 345 -14.39 -5.85 8.92
C PHE A 345 -13.86 -5.14 7.68
N ILE A 346 -14.46 -5.39 6.52
CA ILE A 346 -14.12 -4.74 5.25
C ILE A 346 -15.38 -4.13 4.64
N ARG A 347 -15.27 -2.88 4.17
CA ARG A 347 -16.30 -2.16 3.43
C ARG A 347 -15.82 -1.92 2.00
N HIS A 348 -16.56 -2.44 1.01
CA HIS A 348 -16.29 -2.21 -0.41
C HIS A 348 -17.18 -1.12 -0.99
N PHE A 349 -16.60 0.04 -1.33
CA PHE A 349 -17.34 1.15 -1.91
C PHE A 349 -17.51 1.05 -3.43
N MET A 350 -16.95 0.00 -4.04
CA MET A 350 -17.19 -0.37 -5.44
C MET A 350 -17.45 -1.88 -5.56
N PRO A 351 -18.55 -2.41 -4.98
CA PRO A 351 -18.84 -3.84 -4.92
C PRO A 351 -19.22 -4.44 -6.29
N GLN A 352 -19.65 -3.59 -7.24
CA GLN A 352 -19.94 -4.01 -8.60
C GLN A 352 -18.70 -4.49 -9.37
N ASN A 353 -17.51 -4.12 -8.91
CA ASN A 353 -16.24 -4.59 -9.44
C ASN A 353 -15.83 -5.89 -8.75
N ALA A 354 -15.25 -6.83 -9.49
CA ALA A 354 -14.58 -7.98 -8.92
C ALA A 354 -13.21 -7.61 -8.33
N TYR A 355 -12.59 -8.49 -7.54
CA TYR A 355 -11.20 -8.28 -7.13
C TYR A 355 -10.24 -8.39 -8.33
N ILE A 356 -10.38 -9.47 -9.11
CA ILE A 356 -9.71 -9.65 -10.40
C ILE A 356 -10.61 -9.04 -11.47
N GLN A 357 -10.36 -7.78 -11.77
CA GLN A 357 -11.03 -7.05 -12.86
C GLN A 357 -10.44 -7.45 -14.22
N ASP A 358 -11.16 -7.15 -15.29
CA ASP A 358 -10.65 -7.35 -16.65
C ASP A 358 -9.65 -6.24 -17.00
N ALA A 359 -8.38 -6.47 -16.65
CA ALA A 359 -7.30 -5.49 -16.74
C ALA A 359 -5.95 -6.18 -17.02
N ILE A 360 -5.05 -5.50 -17.73
CA ILE A 360 -3.75 -6.08 -18.14
C ILE A 360 -2.93 -6.59 -16.96
N ILE A 361 -2.96 -5.90 -15.82
CA ILE A 361 -2.22 -6.30 -14.61
C ILE A 361 -2.57 -7.71 -14.11
N PHE A 362 -3.78 -8.18 -14.41
CA PHE A 362 -4.27 -9.53 -14.13
C PHE A 362 -4.27 -10.44 -15.37
N ASN A 363 -4.11 -9.87 -16.57
CA ASN A 363 -4.29 -10.57 -17.83
C ASN A 363 -3.00 -10.95 -18.57
N ARG A 364 -1.81 -10.46 -18.17
CA ARG A 364 -0.55 -10.83 -18.82
C ARG A 364 0.56 -11.27 -17.86
N ASP A 365 1.36 -12.24 -18.32
CA ASP A 365 2.73 -12.57 -17.88
C ASP A 365 2.99 -12.88 -16.39
N LYS A 366 1.95 -13.24 -15.63
CA LYS A 366 2.07 -13.72 -14.25
C LYS A 366 1.55 -15.15 -14.13
N ARG A 367 2.42 -16.09 -13.77
CA ARG A 367 2.12 -17.54 -13.69
C ARG A 367 0.82 -17.84 -12.94
N SER A 368 0.64 -17.25 -11.75
CA SER A 368 -0.56 -17.47 -10.92
C SER A 368 -1.86 -17.06 -11.66
N PHE A 369 -1.92 -15.86 -12.24
CA PHE A 369 -3.10 -15.39 -12.96
C PHE A 369 -3.33 -16.13 -14.29
N VAL A 370 -2.26 -16.60 -14.94
CA VAL A 370 -2.37 -17.45 -16.14
C VAL A 370 -3.06 -18.76 -15.79
N GLU A 371 -2.62 -19.44 -14.74
CA GLU A 371 -3.22 -20.70 -14.29
C GLU A 371 -4.67 -20.52 -13.83
N LEU A 372 -4.95 -19.49 -13.02
CA LEU A 372 -6.32 -19.20 -12.58
C LEU A 372 -7.28 -18.99 -13.76
N ARG A 373 -6.86 -18.26 -14.79
CA ARG A 373 -7.71 -18.01 -15.97
C ARG A 373 -7.87 -19.24 -16.85
N LYS A 374 -6.83 -20.08 -16.97
CA LYS A 374 -6.93 -21.37 -17.64
C LYS A 374 -8.01 -22.22 -16.97
N LEU A 375 -7.92 -22.41 -15.66
CA LEU A 375 -8.91 -23.18 -14.89
C LEU A 375 -10.31 -22.54 -14.97
N LYS A 376 -10.41 -21.20 -15.01
CA LYS A 376 -11.69 -20.50 -15.20
C LYS A 376 -12.33 -20.85 -16.54
N ARG A 377 -11.56 -20.85 -17.63
CA ARG A 377 -12.05 -21.21 -18.98
C ARG A 377 -12.46 -22.69 -19.06
N GLU A 378 -11.79 -23.55 -18.31
CA GLU A 378 -12.09 -24.98 -18.21
C GLU A 378 -13.25 -25.29 -17.24
N ASN A 379 -13.83 -24.28 -16.57
CA ASN A 379 -14.82 -24.45 -15.50
C ASN A 379 -14.36 -25.38 -14.36
N SER A 380 -13.05 -25.37 -14.06
CA SER A 380 -12.41 -26.25 -13.08
C SER A 380 -11.90 -25.51 -11.84
N LEU A 381 -12.19 -24.21 -11.71
CA LEU A 381 -11.84 -23.44 -10.51
C LEU A 381 -12.64 -23.92 -9.28
N PRO A 382 -11.99 -24.12 -8.12
CA PRO A 382 -12.68 -24.28 -6.85
C PRO A 382 -13.60 -23.09 -6.56
N ALA A 383 -14.72 -23.33 -5.88
CA ALA A 383 -15.71 -22.31 -5.56
C ALA A 383 -15.10 -21.12 -4.79
N GLU A 384 -14.18 -21.39 -3.86
CA GLU A 384 -13.50 -20.33 -3.11
C GLU A 384 -12.63 -19.45 -4.01
N THR A 385 -11.82 -20.08 -4.88
CA THR A 385 -10.98 -19.36 -5.84
C THR A 385 -11.81 -18.55 -6.83
N LEU A 386 -12.99 -19.06 -7.23
CA LEU A 386 -13.90 -18.39 -8.15
C LEU A 386 -14.41 -17.05 -7.61
N LYS A 387 -14.54 -16.88 -6.28
CA LYS A 387 -14.97 -15.62 -5.65
C LYS A 387 -14.09 -14.43 -6.05
N MET A 388 -12.80 -14.64 -6.33
CA MET A 388 -11.90 -13.57 -6.78
C MET A 388 -12.30 -12.94 -8.12
N PHE A 389 -13.05 -13.69 -8.96
CA PHE A 389 -13.57 -13.24 -10.25
C PHE A 389 -15.02 -12.75 -10.20
N GLN A 390 -15.66 -12.82 -9.04
CA GLN A 390 -17.06 -12.40 -8.84
C GLN A 390 -17.12 -10.99 -8.26
N ARG A 391 -18.29 -10.35 -8.36
CA ARG A 391 -18.58 -9.09 -7.67
C ARG A 391 -18.29 -9.25 -6.18
N LYS A 392 -17.73 -8.21 -5.59
CA LYS A 392 -17.43 -8.20 -4.15
C LYS A 392 -18.73 -8.09 -3.36
N PRO A 393 -18.80 -8.69 -2.16
CA PRO A 393 -19.84 -8.32 -1.21
C PRO A 393 -19.73 -6.82 -0.86
N VAL A 394 -20.83 -6.22 -0.38
CA VAL A 394 -20.84 -4.83 0.07
C VAL A 394 -20.00 -4.67 1.34
N GLU A 395 -20.08 -5.69 2.21
CA GLU A 395 -19.41 -5.77 3.50
C GLU A 395 -18.92 -7.19 3.76
N GLU A 396 -17.79 -7.28 4.45
CA GLU A 396 -17.22 -8.53 4.92
C GLU A 396 -16.92 -8.45 6.41
N LEU A 397 -17.13 -9.56 7.12
CA LEU A 397 -16.74 -9.70 8.52
C LEU A 397 -16.17 -11.10 8.73
N TYR A 398 -14.94 -11.16 9.23
CA TYR A 398 -14.25 -12.42 9.51
C TYR A 398 -13.85 -12.49 10.98
N ASP A 399 -14.00 -13.66 11.61
CA ASP A 399 -13.50 -13.95 12.97
C ASP A 399 -12.19 -14.73 12.84
N LEU A 400 -11.05 -14.05 12.85
CA LEU A 400 -9.75 -14.65 12.55
C LEU A 400 -9.30 -15.70 13.58
N ASN A 401 -9.92 -15.73 14.76
CA ASN A 401 -9.65 -16.76 15.75
C ASN A 401 -10.27 -18.11 15.37
N ASN A 402 -11.43 -18.09 14.72
CA ASN A 402 -12.18 -19.30 14.33
C ASN A 402 -12.02 -19.63 12.83
N ASP A 403 -11.74 -18.61 12.02
CA ASP A 403 -11.56 -18.70 10.57
C ASP A 403 -10.33 -17.87 10.15
N PRO A 404 -9.10 -18.34 10.46
CA PRO A 404 -7.86 -17.62 10.16
C PRO A 404 -7.58 -17.46 8.66
N GLN A 405 -8.34 -18.14 7.81
CA GLN A 405 -8.21 -18.10 6.34
C GLN A 405 -9.28 -17.25 5.67
N GLU A 406 -10.18 -16.64 6.47
CA GLU A 406 -11.25 -15.74 6.05
C GLU A 406 -12.08 -16.33 4.88
N LEU A 407 -12.60 -17.53 5.09
CA LEU A 407 -13.39 -18.26 4.10
C LEU A 407 -14.90 -18.03 4.30
N ILE A 408 -15.32 -17.70 5.53
CA ILE A 408 -16.71 -17.56 5.94
C ILE A 408 -17.00 -16.09 6.27
N ASN A 409 -17.61 -15.39 5.33
CA ASN A 409 -18.07 -14.02 5.57
C ASN A 409 -19.30 -14.02 6.51
N LEU A 410 -19.14 -13.41 7.68
CA LEU A 410 -20.15 -13.31 8.75
C LEU A 410 -21.02 -12.04 8.65
N ALA A 411 -20.80 -11.18 7.66
CA ALA A 411 -21.46 -9.86 7.59
C ALA A 411 -23.00 -9.95 7.52
N GLU A 412 -23.55 -11.00 6.92
CA GLU A 412 -24.99 -11.22 6.82
C GLU A 412 -25.53 -12.19 7.90
N VAL A 413 -24.67 -12.68 8.80
CA VAL A 413 -25.06 -13.61 9.86
C VAL A 413 -25.67 -12.82 11.02
N LYS A 414 -26.94 -13.10 11.34
CA LYS A 414 -27.74 -12.36 12.32
C LYS A 414 -27.04 -12.15 13.66
N ASP A 415 -26.40 -13.18 14.20
CA ASP A 415 -25.74 -13.15 15.51
C ASP A 415 -24.53 -12.20 15.56
N TYR A 416 -23.93 -11.87 14.41
CA TYR A 416 -22.80 -10.95 14.29
C TYR A 416 -23.20 -9.51 13.95
N THR A 417 -24.50 -9.22 13.82
CA THR A 417 -25.02 -7.88 13.46
C THR A 417 -24.48 -6.78 14.36
N GLY A 418 -24.53 -6.96 15.69
CA GLY A 418 -24.04 -5.96 16.64
C GLY A 418 -22.53 -5.70 16.50
N ARG A 419 -21.76 -6.76 16.22
CA ARG A 419 -20.30 -6.67 16.02
C ARG A 419 -19.97 -5.95 14.71
N ARG A 420 -20.60 -6.34 13.61
CA ARG A 420 -20.50 -5.68 12.30
C ARG A 420 -20.84 -4.20 12.40
N ASP A 421 -21.96 -3.86 13.03
CA ASP A 421 -22.44 -2.48 13.12
C ASP A 421 -21.55 -1.62 14.02
N SER A 422 -20.87 -2.21 15.02
CA SER A 422 -19.85 -1.53 15.82
C SER A 422 -18.61 -1.21 14.98
N LEU A 423 -18.05 -2.19 14.27
CA LEU A 423 -16.86 -2.00 13.44
C LEU A 423 -17.12 -1.06 12.26
N ARG A 424 -18.31 -1.14 11.65
CA ARG A 424 -18.73 -0.20 10.60
C ARG A 424 -18.69 1.25 11.09
N ARG A 425 -19.20 1.52 12.29
CA ARG A 425 -19.18 2.87 12.88
C ARG A 425 -17.75 3.34 13.15
N LEU A 426 -16.91 2.49 13.74
CA LEU A 426 -15.50 2.82 13.98
C LEU A 426 -14.75 3.15 12.68
N LEU A 427 -15.01 2.39 11.61
CA LEU A 427 -14.42 2.66 10.29
C LEU A 427 -14.93 3.98 9.70
N PHE A 428 -16.24 4.24 9.80
CA PHE A 428 -16.85 5.49 9.33
C PHE A 428 -16.29 6.71 10.07
N ASP A 429 -16.22 6.64 11.40
CA ASP A 429 -15.66 7.70 12.24
C ASP A 429 -14.17 7.93 11.95
N HIS A 430 -13.42 6.86 11.70
CA HIS A 430 -12.03 6.96 11.29
C HIS A 430 -11.88 7.71 9.96
N MET A 431 -12.65 7.33 8.93
CA MET A 431 -12.59 8.00 7.61
C MET A 431 -12.91 9.50 7.71
N LEU A 432 -13.85 9.88 8.57
CA LEU A 432 -14.16 11.30 8.83
C LEU A 432 -13.00 12.02 9.52
N THR A 433 -12.49 11.45 10.62
CA THR A 433 -11.50 12.11 11.49
C THR A 433 -10.09 12.12 10.91
N SER A 434 -9.76 11.15 10.04
CA SER A 434 -8.50 11.10 9.31
C SER A 434 -8.52 11.91 8.01
N PHE A 435 -9.66 12.48 7.64
CA PHE A 435 -9.86 13.20 6.39
C PHE A 435 -9.54 12.35 5.15
N ASP A 436 -10.22 11.21 5.00
CA ASP A 436 -9.95 10.23 3.94
C ASP A 436 -10.15 10.80 2.53
N SER A 437 -9.04 11.04 1.83
CA SER A 437 -9.01 11.61 0.48
C SER A 437 -9.53 10.67 -0.61
N GLY A 438 -9.70 9.37 -0.34
CA GLY A 438 -10.31 8.44 -1.30
C GLY A 438 -11.77 8.79 -1.61
N LEU A 439 -12.40 9.65 -0.80
CA LEU A 439 -13.73 10.19 -1.08
C LEU A 439 -13.76 11.18 -2.26
N MET A 440 -12.61 11.53 -2.84
CA MET A 440 -12.50 12.23 -4.11
C MET A 440 -11.98 11.30 -5.21
N ASN A 441 -12.58 11.34 -6.39
CA ASN A 441 -11.99 10.70 -7.56
C ASN A 441 -10.61 11.31 -7.87
N GLU A 442 -9.64 10.48 -8.28
CA GLU A 442 -8.24 10.89 -8.48
C GLU A 442 -8.07 12.09 -9.40
N ALA A 443 -8.83 12.17 -10.49
CA ALA A 443 -8.73 13.30 -11.40
C ALA A 443 -9.19 14.62 -10.76
N ASP A 444 -10.27 14.59 -9.97
CA ASP A 444 -10.72 15.77 -9.23
C ASP A 444 -9.81 16.10 -8.06
N MET A 445 -9.28 15.09 -7.38
CA MET A 445 -8.28 15.24 -6.32
C MET A 445 -7.05 15.98 -6.83
N MET A 446 -6.46 15.53 -7.94
CA MET A 446 -5.29 16.17 -8.56
C MET A 446 -5.61 17.58 -9.08
N ARG A 447 -6.80 17.78 -9.65
CA ARG A 447 -7.24 19.10 -10.13
C ARG A 447 -7.45 20.11 -9.01
N ARG A 448 -8.02 19.70 -7.87
CA ARG A 448 -8.22 20.58 -6.70
C ARG A 448 -6.90 20.83 -5.97
N ALA A 449 -6.02 19.82 -5.89
CA ALA A 449 -4.77 19.93 -5.16
C ALA A 449 -3.76 20.90 -5.78
N GLN A 450 -3.80 21.16 -7.10
CA GLN A 450 -2.88 22.04 -7.85
C GLN A 450 -1.94 22.97 -7.03
N ALA A 451 -2.39 24.18 -6.66
CA ALA A 451 -1.57 25.16 -5.93
C ALA A 451 -1.53 24.94 -4.41
N LEU A 452 -2.15 23.85 -3.94
CA LEU A 452 -2.23 23.41 -2.56
C LEU A 452 -1.60 22.01 -2.46
N SER A 453 -2.02 21.23 -1.47
CA SER A 453 -1.82 19.79 -1.40
C SER A 453 -3.15 19.06 -1.28
N VAL A 454 -3.19 17.76 -1.56
CA VAL A 454 -4.40 16.96 -1.29
C VAL A 454 -4.77 17.02 0.20
N TYR A 455 -3.77 16.99 1.08
CA TYR A 455 -3.94 17.10 2.53
C TYR A 455 -4.73 18.37 2.95
N ASP A 456 -4.48 19.50 2.28
CA ASP A 456 -5.19 20.76 2.54
C ASP A 456 -6.60 20.75 1.96
N VAL A 457 -6.78 20.23 0.74
CA VAL A 457 -8.08 20.15 0.07
C VAL A 457 -9.09 19.36 0.90
N VAL A 458 -8.70 18.19 1.43
CA VAL A 458 -9.63 17.35 2.21
C VAL A 458 -10.05 17.97 3.53
N ARG A 459 -9.25 18.90 4.08
CA ARG A 459 -9.53 19.58 5.35
C ARG A 459 -10.30 20.89 5.18
N ASN A 460 -10.10 21.56 4.05
CA ASN A 460 -10.58 22.94 3.88
C ASN A 460 -11.67 23.09 2.81
N GLU A 461 -11.71 22.22 1.79
CA GLU A 461 -12.59 22.38 0.63
C GLU A 461 -13.61 21.25 0.47
N LEU A 462 -13.23 20.01 0.80
CA LEU A 462 -14.11 18.86 0.66
C LEU A 462 -15.18 18.84 1.76
N ASP A 463 -16.46 18.75 1.37
CA ASP A 463 -17.52 18.35 2.31
C ASP A 463 -17.42 16.83 2.56
N ILE A 464 -16.47 16.44 3.40
CA ILE A 464 -16.14 15.05 3.66
C ILE A 464 -17.31 14.27 4.26
N ALA A 465 -18.13 14.93 5.07
CA ALA A 465 -19.28 14.31 5.71
C ALA A 465 -20.37 13.96 4.69
N SER A 466 -20.67 14.87 3.76
CA SER A 466 -21.62 14.58 2.68
C SER A 466 -21.06 13.57 1.68
N ALA A 467 -19.76 13.65 1.36
CA ALA A 467 -19.11 12.70 0.47
C ALA A 467 -19.15 11.28 1.04
N LEU A 468 -18.80 11.09 2.32
CA LEU A 468 -18.85 9.79 2.97
C LEU A 468 -20.28 9.26 3.11
N LYS A 469 -21.27 10.11 3.43
CA LYS A 469 -22.68 9.70 3.47
C LYS A 469 -23.20 9.24 2.11
N SER A 470 -22.76 9.89 1.02
CA SER A 470 -23.06 9.47 -0.35
C SER A 470 -22.41 8.14 -0.68
N ALA A 471 -21.11 7.98 -0.36
CA ALA A 471 -20.37 6.73 -0.55
C ALA A 471 -20.99 5.57 0.25
N ASP A 472 -21.50 5.84 1.46
CA ASP A 472 -22.15 4.83 2.30
C ASP A 472 -23.49 4.32 1.72
N GLN A 473 -24.09 5.01 0.74
CA GLN A 473 -25.27 4.52 0.02
C GLN A 473 -24.96 3.33 -0.89
N VAL A 474 -23.70 3.15 -1.33
CA VAL A 474 -23.31 2.09 -2.26
C VAL A 474 -23.69 0.71 -1.68
N GLY A 475 -24.49 -0.07 -2.39
CA GLY A 475 -24.98 -1.37 -1.94
C GLY A 475 -26.16 -1.32 -0.94
N LYS A 476 -26.60 -0.13 -0.53
CA LYS A 476 -27.78 0.08 0.34
C LYS A 476 -28.99 0.64 -0.41
N VAL A 477 -28.82 1.04 -1.67
CA VAL A 477 -29.90 1.58 -2.51
C VAL A 477 -30.96 0.52 -2.78
N ARG A 478 -32.19 0.80 -2.40
CA ARG A 478 -33.39 0.00 -2.70
C ARG A 478 -34.28 0.66 -3.74
N ASN A 479 -34.29 1.99 -3.75
CA ASN A 479 -34.92 2.83 -4.75
C ASN A 479 -33.93 3.95 -5.09
N PRO A 480 -33.57 4.16 -6.37
CA PRO A 480 -32.65 5.25 -6.73
C PRO A 480 -33.14 6.66 -6.37
N ASP A 481 -34.41 6.86 -6.01
CA ASP A 481 -34.90 8.12 -5.39
C ASP A 481 -34.13 8.52 -4.14
N GLN A 482 -33.56 7.55 -3.43
CA GLN A 482 -32.68 7.79 -2.27
C GLN A 482 -31.45 8.62 -2.63
N LEU A 483 -31.06 8.64 -3.91
CA LEU A 483 -29.83 9.29 -4.38
C LEU A 483 -30.05 10.73 -4.88
N LYS A 484 -31.30 11.18 -5.08
CA LYS A 484 -31.61 12.54 -5.55
C LYS A 484 -30.89 13.64 -4.76
N PRO A 485 -30.89 13.64 -3.41
CA PRO A 485 -30.22 14.69 -2.64
C PRO A 485 -28.70 14.75 -2.88
N TYR A 486 -28.10 13.63 -3.28
CA TYR A 486 -26.66 13.54 -3.54
C TYR A 486 -26.30 13.88 -4.98
N LEU A 487 -27.18 13.55 -5.95
CA LEU A 487 -26.99 13.87 -7.37
C LEU A 487 -27.10 15.37 -7.66
N ASP A 488 -27.90 16.11 -6.87
CA ASP A 488 -28.06 17.57 -7.01
C ASP A 488 -27.08 18.37 -6.12
N HIS A 489 -26.17 17.68 -5.41
CA HIS A 489 -25.25 18.32 -4.47
C HIS A 489 -24.24 19.23 -5.19
N SER A 490 -23.78 20.31 -4.55
CA SER A 490 -22.85 21.28 -5.14
C SER A 490 -21.43 20.72 -5.35
N ASP A 491 -20.93 19.91 -4.41
CA ASP A 491 -19.61 19.26 -4.53
C ASP A 491 -19.65 18.05 -5.49
N PRO A 492 -18.82 18.02 -6.55
CA PRO A 492 -18.75 16.90 -7.49
C PRO A 492 -18.39 15.54 -6.86
N ALA A 493 -17.66 15.52 -5.74
CA ALA A 493 -17.30 14.28 -5.06
C ALA A 493 -18.54 13.58 -4.48
N VAL A 494 -19.50 14.34 -3.97
CA VAL A 494 -20.78 13.81 -3.45
C VAL A 494 -21.59 13.20 -4.60
N ARG A 495 -21.66 13.91 -5.73
CA ARG A 495 -22.35 13.44 -6.95
C ARG A 495 -21.68 12.18 -7.53
N TYR A 496 -20.34 12.12 -7.53
CA TYR A 496 -19.57 10.96 -7.98
C TYR A 496 -20.00 9.70 -7.23
N TRP A 497 -20.04 9.76 -5.90
CA TRP A 497 -20.46 8.61 -5.08
C TRP A 497 -21.91 8.21 -5.29
N ALA A 498 -22.80 9.16 -5.59
CA ALA A 498 -24.17 8.84 -5.96
C ALA A 498 -24.22 8.08 -7.30
N LEU A 499 -23.40 8.46 -8.27
CA LEU A 499 -23.25 7.72 -9.53
C LEU A 499 -22.65 6.32 -9.31
N VAL A 500 -21.65 6.17 -8.42
CA VAL A 500 -21.12 4.85 -8.04
C VAL A 500 -22.21 3.99 -7.39
N ALA A 501 -23.05 4.57 -6.55
CA ALA A 501 -24.18 3.86 -5.93
C ALA A 501 -25.23 3.43 -6.98
N LEU A 502 -25.48 4.23 -8.02
CA LEU A 502 -26.29 3.85 -9.17
C LEU A 502 -25.67 2.71 -9.98
N ASP A 503 -24.36 2.75 -10.22
CA ASP A 503 -23.65 1.69 -10.94
C ASP A 503 -23.70 0.35 -10.17
N ALA A 504 -23.61 0.41 -8.84
CA ALA A 504 -23.76 -0.74 -7.96
C ALA A 504 -25.20 -1.23 -7.79
N PHE A 505 -26.20 -0.43 -8.16
CA PHE A 505 -27.60 -0.83 -8.06
C PHE A 505 -27.93 -1.94 -9.08
N GLU A 506 -28.61 -2.98 -8.59
CA GLU A 506 -28.99 -4.15 -9.39
C GLU A 506 -30.47 -4.13 -9.84
N GLY A 507 -31.24 -3.11 -9.43
CA GLY A 507 -32.61 -2.92 -9.89
C GLY A 507 -32.71 -2.17 -11.22
N ASP A 508 -33.94 -1.88 -11.63
CA ASP A 508 -34.25 -1.26 -12.92
C ASP A 508 -33.91 0.25 -12.95
N LEU A 509 -33.15 0.68 -13.97
CA LEU A 509 -32.67 2.05 -14.15
C LEU A 509 -33.35 2.93 -15.24
N PRO A 510 -34.21 2.45 -16.17
CA PRO A 510 -34.89 3.28 -17.17
C PRO A 510 -35.60 4.54 -16.62
N PRO A 511 -36.27 4.53 -15.44
CA PRO A 511 -36.86 5.75 -14.88
C PRO A 511 -35.84 6.86 -14.57
N TRP A 512 -34.56 6.51 -14.51
CA TRP A 512 -33.44 7.38 -14.12
C TRP A 512 -32.55 7.77 -15.29
N ARG A 513 -32.90 7.35 -16.50
CA ARG A 513 -32.16 7.71 -17.71
C ARG A 513 -32.01 9.22 -17.84
N SER A 514 -33.04 10.00 -17.54
CA SER A 514 -32.98 11.48 -17.61
C SER A 514 -31.91 12.07 -16.70
N PHE A 515 -31.77 11.58 -15.47
CA PHE A 515 -30.74 12.02 -14.53
C PHE A 515 -29.34 11.70 -15.04
N LEU A 516 -29.13 10.48 -15.55
CA LEU A 516 -27.84 10.07 -16.13
C LEU A 516 -27.50 10.90 -17.38
N VAL A 517 -28.49 11.22 -18.23
CA VAL A 517 -28.30 12.09 -19.39
C VAL A 517 -27.98 13.53 -19.00
N GLU A 518 -28.44 14.00 -17.83
CA GLU A 518 -28.00 15.29 -17.31
C GLU A 518 -26.60 15.21 -16.70
N ALA A 519 -26.28 14.12 -16.00
CA ALA A 519 -24.96 13.89 -15.40
C ALA A 519 -23.82 13.79 -16.43
N VAL A 520 -24.08 13.42 -17.70
CA VAL A 520 -23.03 13.51 -18.75
C VAL A 520 -22.61 14.94 -19.09
N LYS A 521 -23.32 15.95 -18.58
CA LYS A 521 -23.01 17.38 -18.69
C LYS A 521 -22.42 17.97 -17.42
N ASP A 522 -22.15 17.14 -16.41
CA ASP A 522 -21.57 17.58 -15.12
C ASP A 522 -20.27 18.37 -15.32
N SER A 523 -19.99 19.34 -14.45
CA SER A 523 -18.74 20.11 -14.49
C SER A 523 -17.50 19.26 -14.18
N SER A 524 -17.65 18.13 -13.49
CA SER A 524 -16.60 17.15 -13.22
C SER A 524 -16.55 16.09 -14.31
N LEU A 525 -15.39 15.95 -14.95
CA LEU A 525 -15.15 14.89 -15.95
C LEU A 525 -15.38 13.48 -15.38
N PRO A 526 -14.88 13.12 -14.17
CA PRO A 526 -15.23 11.84 -13.54
C PRO A 526 -16.72 11.51 -13.52
N ASN A 527 -17.57 12.50 -13.21
CA ASN A 527 -19.03 12.32 -13.19
C ASN A 527 -19.58 12.09 -14.60
N ARG A 528 -19.14 12.89 -15.58
CA ARG A 528 -19.54 12.74 -16.98
C ARG A 528 -19.21 11.35 -17.52
N VAL A 529 -17.98 10.90 -17.27
CA VAL A 529 -17.45 9.60 -17.72
C VAL A 529 -18.20 8.44 -17.08
N LEU A 530 -18.42 8.48 -15.76
CA LEU A 530 -19.14 7.41 -15.06
C LEU A 530 -20.61 7.35 -15.49
N ALA A 531 -21.28 8.50 -15.65
CA ALA A 531 -22.65 8.55 -16.15
C ALA A 531 -22.78 7.94 -17.55
N ALA A 532 -21.85 8.26 -18.46
CA ALA A 532 -21.81 7.67 -19.80
C ALA A 532 -21.57 6.15 -19.75
N GLN A 533 -20.64 5.69 -18.91
CA GLN A 533 -20.40 4.25 -18.71
C GLN A 533 -21.67 3.53 -18.22
N ILE A 534 -22.41 4.10 -17.27
CA ILE A 534 -23.67 3.53 -16.76
C ILE A 534 -24.73 3.46 -17.87
N LEU A 535 -24.91 4.54 -18.65
CA LEU A 535 -25.86 4.59 -19.77
C LEU A 535 -25.57 3.49 -20.81
N ILE A 536 -24.30 3.24 -21.12
CA ILE A 536 -23.90 2.19 -22.06
C ILE A 536 -24.11 0.80 -21.45
N ASN A 537 -23.55 0.54 -20.26
CA ASN A 537 -23.51 -0.79 -19.67
C ASN A 537 -24.85 -1.27 -19.12
N LYS A 538 -25.65 -0.38 -18.55
CA LYS A 538 -26.92 -0.75 -17.88
C LYS A 538 -28.14 -0.52 -18.75
N LEU A 539 -28.12 0.47 -19.66
CA LEU A 539 -29.26 0.82 -20.51
C LEU A 539 -29.03 0.52 -21.99
N GLY A 540 -27.82 0.12 -22.39
CA GLY A 540 -27.51 -0.16 -23.79
C GLY A 540 -27.64 1.07 -24.69
N ASP A 541 -27.37 2.28 -24.18
CA ASP A 541 -27.45 3.52 -24.96
C ASP A 541 -26.08 3.91 -25.53
N TRP A 542 -25.78 3.34 -26.69
CA TRP A 542 -24.48 3.45 -27.37
C TRP A 542 -24.16 4.87 -27.87
N ASN A 543 -25.14 5.78 -27.92
CA ASN A 543 -24.91 7.17 -28.32
C ASN A 543 -23.93 7.89 -27.39
N PHE A 544 -23.82 7.43 -26.14
CA PHE A 544 -22.94 8.02 -25.13
C PHE A 544 -21.48 7.54 -25.24
N VAL A 545 -21.15 6.65 -26.18
CA VAL A 545 -19.75 6.35 -26.54
C VAL A 545 -19.01 7.62 -26.99
N SER A 546 -19.71 8.57 -27.61
CA SER A 546 -19.16 9.88 -27.99
C SER A 546 -18.68 10.72 -26.80
N VAL A 547 -19.29 10.57 -25.61
CA VAL A 547 -18.83 11.26 -24.40
C VAL A 547 -17.49 10.71 -23.93
N LEU A 548 -17.31 9.39 -24.00
CA LEU A 548 -16.03 8.75 -23.68
C LEU A 548 -14.95 9.07 -24.72
N GLU A 549 -15.32 9.17 -25.99
CA GLU A 549 -14.45 9.62 -27.06
C GLU A 549 -13.90 11.04 -26.81
N GLU A 550 -14.77 11.98 -26.44
CA GLU A 550 -14.36 13.35 -26.05
C GLU A 550 -13.45 13.31 -24.81
N ALA A 551 -13.79 12.49 -23.81
CA ALA A 551 -13.00 12.35 -22.60
C ALA A 551 -11.58 11.80 -22.85
N LEU A 552 -11.37 10.99 -23.89
CA LEU A 552 -10.02 10.54 -24.30
C LEU A 552 -9.14 11.67 -24.86
N GLN A 553 -9.72 12.83 -25.22
CA GLN A 553 -8.97 13.95 -25.81
C GLN A 553 -8.38 14.91 -24.77
N VAL A 554 -8.69 14.72 -23.48
CA VAL A 554 -8.15 15.56 -22.41
C VAL A 554 -6.63 15.38 -22.27
N GLN A 555 -5.94 16.45 -21.89
CA GLN A 555 -4.47 16.46 -21.72
C GLN A 555 -4.04 16.10 -20.29
N ASN A 556 -4.92 16.27 -19.31
CA ASN A 556 -4.63 15.91 -17.93
C ASN A 556 -4.58 14.37 -17.80
N GLU A 557 -3.44 13.82 -17.37
CA GLU A 557 -3.22 12.37 -17.38
C GLU A 557 -4.12 11.59 -16.39
N PRO A 558 -4.34 12.05 -15.13
CA PRO A 558 -5.31 11.40 -14.24
C PRO A 558 -6.73 11.32 -14.84
N ALA A 559 -7.18 12.40 -15.48
CA ALA A 559 -8.45 12.48 -16.19
C ALA A 559 -8.49 11.54 -17.41
N LEU A 560 -7.40 11.48 -18.18
CA LEU A 560 -7.28 10.57 -19.33
C LEU A 560 -7.28 9.10 -18.88
N LEU A 561 -6.62 8.77 -17.76
CA LEU A 561 -6.65 7.42 -17.19
C LEU A 561 -8.09 7.02 -16.79
N GLN A 562 -8.84 7.93 -16.16
CA GLN A 562 -10.25 7.70 -15.85
C GLN A 562 -11.08 7.41 -17.11
N ALA A 563 -10.88 8.17 -18.18
CA ALA A 563 -11.55 7.94 -19.46
C ALA A 563 -11.15 6.58 -20.09
N ALA A 564 -9.86 6.26 -20.11
CA ALA A 564 -9.34 5.00 -20.65
C ALA A 564 -9.90 3.77 -19.90
N ILE A 565 -9.99 3.85 -18.57
CA ILE A 565 -10.59 2.78 -17.76
C ILE A 565 -12.09 2.63 -18.06
N ALA A 566 -12.83 3.73 -18.22
CA ALA A 566 -14.24 3.65 -18.58
C ALA A 566 -14.44 3.05 -19.99
N VAL A 567 -13.59 3.40 -20.94
CA VAL A 567 -13.58 2.81 -22.28
C VAL A 567 -13.29 1.32 -22.24
N ARG A 568 -12.36 0.85 -21.39
CA ARG A 568 -12.14 -0.58 -21.15
C ARG A 568 -13.40 -1.25 -20.58
N ASN A 569 -14.04 -0.61 -19.61
CA ASN A 569 -15.17 -1.17 -18.87
C ASN A 569 -16.47 -1.27 -19.68
N ILE A 570 -16.58 -0.60 -20.84
CA ILE A 570 -17.72 -0.81 -21.77
C ILE A 570 -17.49 -2.00 -22.72
N GLY A 571 -16.36 -2.70 -22.60
CA GLY A 571 -16.07 -3.93 -23.34
C GLY A 571 -16.11 -3.74 -24.85
N SER A 572 -16.80 -4.63 -25.56
CA SER A 572 -16.91 -4.58 -27.03
C SER A 572 -17.64 -3.33 -27.54
N ALA A 573 -18.33 -2.58 -26.68
CA ALA A 573 -18.93 -1.30 -27.05
C ALA A 573 -17.91 -0.21 -27.38
N ALA A 574 -16.64 -0.40 -26.97
CA ALA A 574 -15.54 0.47 -27.35
C ALA A 574 -15.05 0.29 -28.79
N ARG A 575 -15.57 -0.69 -29.56
CA ARG A 575 -15.10 -0.97 -30.93
C ARG A 575 -15.04 0.26 -31.85
N PRO A 576 -15.99 1.22 -31.82
CA PRO A 576 -15.90 2.46 -32.62
C PRO A 576 -14.67 3.33 -32.28
N LEU A 577 -14.14 3.21 -31.07
CA LEU A 577 -13.01 4.02 -30.58
C LEU A 577 -11.64 3.42 -30.97
N VAL A 578 -11.58 2.15 -31.37
CA VAL A 578 -10.32 1.42 -31.64
C VAL A 578 -9.40 2.15 -32.63
N SER A 579 -9.97 2.68 -33.72
CA SER A 579 -9.17 3.40 -34.73
C SER A 579 -8.55 4.65 -34.12
N LYS A 580 -9.32 5.45 -33.38
CA LYS A 580 -8.86 6.70 -32.77
C LYS A 580 -7.89 6.46 -31.62
N ILE A 581 -8.11 5.43 -30.81
CA ILE A 581 -7.14 5.02 -29.77
C ILE A 581 -5.76 4.80 -30.42
N LYS A 582 -5.71 4.06 -31.52
CA LYS A 582 -4.46 3.77 -32.24
C LYS A 582 -3.86 4.99 -32.93
N SER A 583 -4.66 5.81 -33.61
CA SER A 583 -4.15 6.92 -34.43
C SER A 583 -3.93 8.22 -33.69
N GLU A 584 -4.64 8.45 -32.58
CA GLU A 584 -4.66 9.74 -31.86
C GLU A 584 -4.13 9.61 -30.43
N ILE A 585 -4.51 8.56 -29.69
CA ILE A 585 -4.17 8.46 -28.26
C ILE A 585 -2.80 7.84 -28.03
N TYR A 586 -2.50 6.70 -28.66
CA TYR A 586 -1.19 6.06 -28.51
C TYR A 586 -0.02 6.98 -28.87
N PRO A 587 -0.03 7.73 -29.98
CA PRO A 587 1.07 8.66 -30.29
C PRO A 587 1.30 9.74 -29.22
N ARG A 588 0.27 10.10 -28.43
CA ARG A 588 0.37 11.10 -27.35
C ARG A 588 1.02 10.53 -26.08
N ILE A 589 0.93 9.21 -25.86
CA ILE A 589 1.46 8.52 -24.67
C ILE A 589 2.65 7.61 -24.97
N GLU A 590 3.04 7.47 -26.25
CA GLU A 590 4.21 6.73 -26.72
C GLU A 590 5.49 7.57 -26.59
N GLY A 591 6.14 7.51 -25.43
CA GLY A 591 7.59 7.75 -25.32
C GLY A 591 8.42 6.56 -25.86
N GLU A 592 9.72 6.77 -26.11
CA GLU A 592 10.65 5.85 -26.80
C GLU A 592 10.38 4.35 -26.54
N ILE A 593 9.97 3.67 -27.61
CA ILE A 593 9.69 2.24 -27.80
C ILE A 593 10.34 1.34 -26.70
N TRP A 594 9.47 0.68 -25.92
CA TRP A 594 9.66 0.01 -24.61
C TRP A 594 9.62 0.93 -23.36
N GLY A 595 9.49 2.24 -23.53
CA GLY A 595 9.43 3.27 -22.49
C GLY A 595 8.06 3.56 -21.91
N ARG A 596 6.96 2.98 -22.44
CA ARG A 596 5.61 3.06 -21.84
C ARG A 596 5.55 2.45 -20.44
N TYR A 597 6.42 1.47 -20.14
CA TYR A 597 6.40 0.72 -18.88
C TYR A 597 7.58 1.03 -17.94
N LYS A 598 8.39 2.06 -18.25
CA LYS A 598 9.65 2.33 -17.52
C LYS A 598 9.52 3.37 -16.42
N SER A 599 8.61 4.33 -16.55
CA SER A 599 8.47 5.45 -15.62
C SER A 599 7.46 5.21 -14.50
N TRP A 600 6.78 4.04 -14.49
CA TRP A 600 5.79 3.70 -13.46
C TRP A 600 4.76 4.83 -13.26
N SER A 601 4.29 5.46 -14.33
CA SER A 601 3.51 6.71 -14.32
C SER A 601 2.17 6.58 -15.05
N TYR A 602 1.34 7.63 -15.08
CA TYR A 602 0.02 7.61 -15.73
C TYR A 602 0.04 7.13 -17.19
N PRO A 603 0.96 7.56 -18.08
CA PRO A 603 1.04 7.02 -19.46
C PRO A 603 1.08 5.50 -19.54
N MET A 604 1.76 4.84 -18.60
CA MET A 604 1.82 3.38 -18.51
C MET A 604 0.43 2.80 -18.25
N PHE A 605 -0.25 3.31 -17.22
CA PHE A 605 -1.57 2.82 -16.81
C PHE A 605 -2.65 3.12 -17.85
N ILE A 606 -2.56 4.28 -18.54
CA ILE A 606 -3.43 4.61 -19.66
C ILE A 606 -3.22 3.58 -20.78
N GLY A 607 -1.95 3.27 -21.11
CA GLY A 607 -1.60 2.25 -22.07
C GLY A 607 -2.18 0.87 -21.71
N MET A 608 -2.05 0.44 -20.45
CA MET A 608 -2.60 -0.82 -19.96
C MET A 608 -4.13 -0.89 -20.12
N ALA A 609 -4.86 0.15 -19.75
CA ALA A 609 -6.32 0.19 -19.90
C ALA A 609 -6.75 0.10 -21.38
N LEU A 610 -6.06 0.82 -22.27
CA LEU A 610 -6.36 0.85 -23.70
C LEU A 610 -5.92 -0.46 -24.40
N ASP A 611 -4.83 -1.08 -23.97
CA ASP A 611 -4.40 -2.39 -24.46
C ASP A 611 -5.45 -3.47 -24.13
N GLN A 612 -6.00 -3.45 -22.90
CA GLN A 612 -7.12 -4.33 -22.56
C GLN A 612 -8.37 -4.01 -23.41
N THR A 613 -8.64 -2.73 -23.67
CA THR A 613 -9.74 -2.33 -24.56
C THR A 613 -9.60 -2.97 -25.93
N LEU A 614 -8.39 -3.00 -26.50
CA LEU A 614 -8.13 -3.63 -27.79
C LEU A 614 -8.35 -5.15 -27.73
N GLU A 615 -7.98 -5.83 -26.65
CA GLU A 615 -8.28 -7.26 -26.45
C GLU A 615 -9.80 -7.50 -26.40
N ASN A 616 -10.54 -6.64 -25.70
CA ASN A 616 -12.00 -6.75 -25.55
C ASN A 616 -12.79 -6.49 -26.85
N CYS A 617 -12.15 -5.85 -27.84
CA CYS A 617 -12.76 -5.51 -29.12
C CYS A 617 -12.44 -6.48 -30.27
N GLN A 618 -11.49 -7.40 -30.08
CA GLN A 618 -11.20 -8.50 -31.00
C GLN A 618 -12.37 -9.49 -31.01
#